data_AF-A0A3C1YNT2-F1
#
_entry.id   AF-A0A3C1YNT2-F1
#
_cell.length_a   1.000
_cell.length_b   1.000
_cell.length_c   1.000
_cell.angle_alpha   90.00
_cell.angle_beta   90.00
_cell.angle_gamma   90.00
#
_symmetry.space_group_name_H-M   'P 1'
#
loop_
_entity.id
_entity.type
_entity.pdbx_description
1 polymer ?
#
loop_
_entity_poly.entity_id
_entity_poly.type
_entity_poly.pdbx_seq_one_letter_code
_entity_poly.pdbx_strand_id
1 'polypeptide(L)'
;MATQICLFEDIYYTRLLPLVYFRPTFNLRCGILSLKEKVQFAYPKASVTIHCRSYMADYMRLRNPDLAVNTIAGTSCLFINGRAIVDEKFMKAIPLDGEQDVVYVNDDNVVA
;
A
#
# COMPACT_ATOMS: atom_id res chain seq x y z
N MET A 1 8.69 -0.14 16.88
CA MET A 1 9.19 -0.66 15.60
C MET A 1 7.97 -1.10 14.80
N ALA A 2 7.57 -0.34 13.79
CA ALA A 2 6.53 -0.76 12.86
C ALA A 2 7.11 -1.88 11.99
N THR A 3 6.75 -3.12 12.29
CA THR A 3 7.17 -4.28 11.50
C THR A 3 6.20 -4.56 10.35
N GLN A 4 5.21 -3.69 10.14
CA GLN A 4 4.11 -3.89 9.21
C GLN A 4 3.80 -2.65 8.38
N ILE A 5 3.66 -2.85 7.07
CA ILE A 5 3.10 -1.90 6.13
C ILE A 5 1.70 -2.38 5.72
N CYS A 6 0.74 -1.47 5.64
CA CYS A 6 -0.57 -1.72 5.06
C CYS A 6 -0.73 -0.91 3.76
N LEU A 7 -0.73 -1.59 2.62
CA LEU A 7 -1.06 -0.97 1.34
C LEU A 7 -2.57 -0.87 1.21
N PHE A 8 -3.09 0.34 1.26
CA PHE A 8 -4.53 0.57 1.22
C PHE A 8 -4.97 1.20 -0.10
N GLU A 9 -6.14 0.78 -0.57
CA GLU A 9 -6.85 1.41 -1.67
C GLU A 9 -7.87 2.41 -1.11
N ASP A 10 -7.79 3.67 -1.54
CA ASP A 10 -8.68 4.73 -1.11
C ASP A 10 -9.82 4.99 -2.10
N ILE A 11 -10.71 5.91 -1.76
CA ILE A 11 -11.88 6.27 -2.58
C ILE A 11 -11.53 6.80 -3.97
N TYR A 12 -10.29 7.26 -4.19
CA TYR A 12 -9.83 7.83 -5.44
C TYR A 12 -9.34 6.78 -6.44
N TYR A 13 -9.46 5.49 -6.13
CA TYR A 13 -9.26 4.39 -7.11
C TYR A 13 -10.07 4.62 -8.40
N THR A 14 -11.23 5.28 -8.30
CA THR A 14 -12.11 5.59 -9.43
C THR A 14 -11.42 6.43 -10.52
N ARG A 15 -10.41 7.24 -10.16
CA ARG A 15 -9.61 8.03 -11.10
C ARG A 15 -8.69 7.18 -11.99
N LEU A 16 -8.52 5.90 -11.65
CA LEU A 16 -7.72 4.93 -12.40
C LEU A 16 -8.59 3.90 -13.12
N LEU A 17 -9.92 4.08 -13.14
CA LEU A 17 -10.77 3.30 -14.02
C LEU A 17 -10.44 3.62 -15.49
N PRO A 18 -10.50 2.62 -16.39
CA PRO A 18 -10.97 1.25 -16.19
C PRO A 18 -9.92 0.25 -15.66
N LEU A 19 -8.69 0.71 -15.40
CA LEU A 19 -7.53 -0.17 -15.13
C LEU A 19 -7.70 -1.02 -13.86
N VAL A 20 -8.47 -0.50 -12.91
CA VAL A 20 -8.68 -1.08 -11.57
C VAL A 20 -10.07 -1.70 -11.36
N TYR A 21 -10.81 -2.05 -12.42
CA TYR A 21 -12.10 -2.75 -12.24
C TYR A 21 -11.97 -4.06 -11.47
N PHE A 22 -10.99 -4.89 -11.87
CA PHE A 22 -10.78 -6.26 -11.37
C PHE A 22 -9.46 -6.44 -10.61
N ARG A 23 -8.76 -5.34 -10.32
CA ARG A 23 -7.53 -5.36 -9.52
C ARG A 23 -7.45 -4.09 -8.66
N PRO A 24 -6.84 -4.14 -7.47
CA PRO A 24 -6.61 -2.93 -6.68
C PRO A 24 -5.57 -2.01 -7.34
N THR A 25 -5.55 -0.73 -6.97
CA THR A 25 -4.59 0.25 -7.52
C THR A 25 -3.13 -0.20 -7.41
N PHE A 26 -2.75 -0.80 -6.28
CA PHE A 26 -1.36 -1.23 -6.05
C PHE A 26 -0.92 -2.43 -6.91
N ASN A 27 -1.83 -3.09 -7.62
CA ASN A 27 -1.51 -4.12 -8.62
C ASN A 27 -1.18 -3.53 -10.01
N LEU A 28 -1.34 -2.22 -10.21
CA LEU A 28 -0.92 -1.56 -11.45
C LEU A 28 0.61 -1.56 -11.57
N ARG A 29 1.11 -1.73 -12.79
CA ARG A 29 2.54 -1.65 -13.11
C ARG A 29 2.96 -0.20 -13.34
N CYS A 30 4.12 0.17 -12.81
CA CYS A 30 4.79 1.44 -13.04
C CYS A 30 6.25 1.14 -13.40
N GLY A 31 6.51 0.99 -14.71
CA GLY A 31 7.75 0.41 -15.23
C GLY A 31 7.75 -1.11 -15.11
N ILE A 32 8.89 -1.69 -14.71
CA ILE A 32 9.03 -3.16 -14.60
C ILE A 32 8.32 -3.75 -13.38
N LEU A 33 8.08 -2.99 -12.32
CA LEU A 33 7.43 -3.46 -11.10
C LEU A 33 6.02 -2.89 -10.95
N SER A 34 5.15 -3.62 -10.26
CA SER A 34 3.92 -3.10 -9.68
C SER A 34 4.18 -2.14 -8.53
N LEU A 35 3.19 -1.31 -8.18
CA LEU A 35 3.30 -0.42 -7.03
C LEU A 35 3.49 -1.20 -5.72
N LYS A 36 2.82 -2.35 -5.56
CA LYS A 36 3.05 -3.28 -4.45
C LYS A 36 4.49 -3.78 -4.40
N GLU A 37 5.02 -4.24 -5.53
CA GLU A 37 6.41 -4.75 -5.62
C GLU A 37 7.43 -3.64 -5.34
N LYS A 38 7.17 -2.39 -5.76
CA LYS A 38 8.02 -1.24 -5.42
C LYS A 38 8.09 -1.01 -3.91
N VAL A 39 6.96 -1.12 -3.20
CA VAL A 39 6.91 -1.00 -1.75
C VAL A 39 7.70 -2.13 -1.08
N GLN A 40 7.50 -3.38 -1.53
CA GLN A 40 8.23 -4.54 -1.00
C GLN A 40 9.75 -4.41 -1.24
N PHE A 41 10.15 -3.89 -2.39
CA PHE A 41 11.56 -3.63 -2.71
C PHE A 41 12.15 -2.50 -1.85
N ALA A 42 11.38 -1.44 -1.61
CA ALA A 42 11.78 -0.30 -0.80
C ALA A 42 11.93 -0.64 0.69
N TYR A 43 11.05 -1.49 1.22
CA TYR A 43 11.00 -1.87 2.64
C TYR A 43 11.15 -3.39 2.82
N PRO A 44 12.32 -3.98 2.49
CA PRO A 44 12.48 -5.43 2.38
C PRO A 44 12.33 -6.20 3.70
N LYS A 45 12.42 -5.51 4.85
CA LYS A 45 12.29 -6.10 6.19
C LYS A 45 10.90 -5.98 6.78
N ALA A 46 10.00 -5.21 6.13
CA ALA A 46 8.65 -4.98 6.63
C ALA A 46 7.71 -6.06 6.09
N SER A 47 6.83 -6.57 6.95
CA SER A 47 5.71 -7.39 6.50
C SER A 47 4.71 -6.49 5.77
N VAL A 48 4.23 -6.92 4.61
CA VAL A 48 3.25 -6.14 3.82
C VAL A 48 1.89 -6.81 3.93
N THR A 49 0.88 -6.02 4.25
CA THR A 49 -0.53 -6.39 4.23
C THR A 49 -1.26 -5.52 3.21
N ILE A 50 -2.41 -5.99 2.72
CA ILE A 50 -3.18 -5.24 1.73
C ILE A 50 -4.60 -4.97 2.22
N HIS A 51 -5.10 -3.77 1.93
CA HIS A 51 -6.45 -3.36 2.23
C HIS A 51 -7.11 -2.81 0.96
N CYS A 52 -8.16 -3.46 0.48
CA CYS A 52 -8.84 -3.12 -0.77
C CYS A 52 -10.36 -3.21 -0.65
N ARG A 53 -11.07 -2.87 -1.72
CA ARG A 53 -12.54 -3.00 -1.81
C ARG A 53 -13.01 -4.38 -1.33
N SER A 54 -14.03 -4.40 -0.47
CA SER A 54 -14.51 -5.61 0.19
C SER A 54 -14.88 -6.75 -0.76
N TYR A 55 -15.55 -6.43 -1.88
CA TYR A 55 -15.94 -7.41 -2.89
C TYR A 55 -14.74 -8.07 -3.61
N MET A 56 -13.55 -7.50 -3.50
CA MET A 56 -12.31 -8.03 -4.08
C MET A 56 -11.50 -8.87 -3.08
N ALA A 57 -11.84 -8.81 -1.79
CA ALA A 57 -11.01 -9.37 -0.74
C ALA A 57 -10.77 -10.87 -0.93
N ASP A 58 -11.79 -11.64 -1.29
CA ASP A 58 -11.66 -13.09 -1.49
C ASP A 58 -10.78 -13.44 -2.70
N TYR A 59 -10.94 -12.72 -3.80
CA TYR A 59 -10.06 -12.86 -4.96
C TYR A 59 -8.60 -12.51 -4.58
N MET A 60 -8.41 -11.45 -3.80
CA MET A 60 -7.08 -11.05 -3.36
C MET A 60 -6.45 -12.07 -2.40
N ARG A 61 -7.21 -12.69 -1.50
CA ARG A 61 -6.74 -13.81 -0.65
C ARG A 61 -6.32 -15.00 -1.50
N LEU A 62 -7.13 -15.38 -2.49
CA LEU A 62 -6.82 -16.47 -3.41
C LEU A 62 -5.52 -16.23 -4.19
N ARG A 63 -5.26 -14.98 -4.60
CA ARG A 63 -4.07 -14.60 -5.37
C ARG A 63 -2.82 -14.32 -4.53
N ASN A 64 -2.96 -14.16 -3.21
CA ASN A 64 -1.88 -13.79 -2.32
C ASN A 64 -2.01 -14.60 -1.01
N PRO A 65 -1.77 -15.93 -1.04
CA PRO A 65 -2.02 -16.81 0.11
C PRO A 65 -1.20 -16.42 1.35
N ASP A 66 -0.04 -15.79 1.15
CA ASP A 66 0.89 -15.39 2.22
C ASP A 66 0.64 -13.96 2.75
N LEU A 67 -0.33 -13.22 2.19
CA LEU A 67 -0.62 -11.84 2.61
C LEU A 67 -1.95 -11.76 3.36
N ALA A 68 -1.96 -11.05 4.48
CA ALA A 68 -3.21 -10.66 5.12
C ALA A 68 -3.96 -9.64 4.24
N VAL A 69 -5.26 -9.90 4.03
CA VAL A 69 -6.13 -9.08 3.18
C VAL A 69 -7.28 -8.53 4.00
N ASN A 70 -7.39 -7.20 4.02
CA ASN A 70 -8.36 -6.42 4.79
C ASN A 70 -8.29 -6.70 6.30
N THR A 71 -7.08 -6.97 6.80
CA THR A 71 -6.80 -7.18 8.22
C THR A 71 -5.55 -6.39 8.60
N ILE A 72 -5.61 -5.66 9.70
CA ILE A 72 -4.48 -4.91 10.25
C ILE A 72 -4.14 -5.57 11.59
N ALA A 73 -3.00 -6.26 11.67
CA ALA A 73 -2.64 -7.09 12.82
C ALA A 73 -1.52 -6.48 13.71
N GLY A 74 -1.07 -5.27 13.41
CA GLY A 74 0.06 -4.61 14.09
C GLY A 74 -0.36 -3.53 15.07
N THR A 75 0.42 -3.34 16.14
CA THR A 75 0.29 -2.21 17.08
C THR A 75 0.90 -0.92 16.55
N SER A 76 1.79 -1.02 15.56
CA SER A 76 2.39 0.09 14.83
C SER A 76 2.48 -0.32 13.36
N CYS A 77 1.87 0.49 12.49
CA CYS A 77 1.72 0.17 11.08
C CYS A 77 1.85 1.43 10.23
N LEU A 78 2.72 1.36 9.21
CA LEU A 78 2.80 2.39 8.18
C LEU A 78 1.73 2.09 7.13
N PHE A 79 0.80 3.01 6.93
CA PHE A 79 -0.14 2.93 5.82
C PHE A 79 0.53 3.53 4.59
N ILE A 80 0.35 2.91 3.43
CA ILE A 80 0.82 3.50 2.16
C ILE A 80 -0.33 3.44 1.18
N ASN A 81 -0.65 4.59 0.59
CA ASN A 81 -1.68 4.67 -0.41
C ASN A 81 -1.26 3.85 -1.65
N GLY A 82 -2.13 2.96 -2.11
CA GLY A 82 -1.88 2.11 -3.26
C GLY A 82 -1.74 2.83 -4.59
N ARG A 83 -1.89 4.16 -4.62
CA ARG A 83 -1.60 5.05 -5.75
C ARG A 83 -0.23 5.72 -5.68
N ALA A 84 0.46 5.64 -4.53
CA ALA A 84 1.75 6.28 -4.32
C ALA A 84 2.84 5.60 -5.15
N ILE A 85 3.74 6.41 -5.73
CA ILE A 85 4.94 5.92 -6.40
C ILE A 85 6.07 5.92 -5.38
N VAL A 86 6.48 4.73 -4.95
CA VAL A 86 7.60 4.57 -4.03
C VAL A 86 8.92 4.54 -4.81
N ASP A 87 9.78 5.49 -4.50
CA ASP A 87 11.14 5.64 -5.01
C ASP A 87 12.12 5.98 -3.87
N GLU A 88 13.37 6.28 -4.20
CA GLU A 88 14.39 6.62 -3.20
C GLU A 88 14.05 7.89 -2.39
N LYS A 89 13.39 8.87 -3.01
CA LYS A 89 13.00 10.10 -2.31
C LYS A 89 11.86 9.84 -1.35
N PHE A 90 10.89 9.02 -1.75
CA PHE A 90 9.81 8.55 -0.90
C PHE A 90 10.35 7.91 0.38
N MET A 91 11.29 6.96 0.24
CA MET A 91 11.87 6.26 1.39
C MET A 91 12.59 7.17 2.37
N LYS A 92 13.27 8.21 1.86
CA LYS A 92 13.97 9.19 2.71
C LYS A 92 12.99 10.09 3.47
N ALA A 93 11.85 10.40 2.87
CA ALA A 93 10.83 11.25 3.47
C ALA A 93 9.92 10.49 4.45
N ILE A 94 9.66 9.20 4.19
CA ILE A 94 8.71 8.38 4.92
C ILE A 94 9.45 7.17 5.51
N PRO A 95 10.06 7.33 6.71
CA PRO A 95 10.70 6.23 7.41
C PRO A 95 9.65 5.22 7.90
N LEU A 96 10.08 3.97 8.08
CA LEU A 96 9.22 2.91 8.59
C LEU A 96 8.83 3.15 10.07
N ASP A 97 9.74 3.76 10.82
CA ASP A 97 9.57 4.09 12.23
C ASP A 97 9.48 5.60 12.41
N GLY A 98 8.57 6.04 13.27
CA GLY A 98 8.43 7.43 13.71
C GLY A 98 8.23 7.50 15.22
N GLU A 99 8.62 8.63 15.82
CA GLU A 99 8.41 8.87 17.26
C GLU A 99 6.95 9.18 17.59
N GLN A 100 6.16 9.59 16.59
CA GLN A 100 4.78 10.02 16.71
C GLN A 100 3.97 9.52 15.51
N ASP A 101 2.65 9.48 15.67
CA ASP A 101 1.74 9.23 14.57
C ASP A 101 1.69 10.45 13.64
N VAL A 102 2.02 10.25 12.37
CA VAL A 102 2.11 11.31 11.36
C VAL A 102 1.32 10.89 10.13
N VAL A 103 0.65 11.86 9.50
CA VAL A 103 0.01 11.69 8.19
C VAL A 103 0.76 12.51 7.16
N TYR A 104 1.26 11.86 6.12
CA TYR A 104 1.93 12.49 5.00
C TYR A 104 0.91 12.80 3.90
N VAL A 105 0.82 14.08 3.53
CA VAL A 105 -0.12 14.57 2.52
C VAL A 105 0.60 15.19 1.33
N ASN A 106 0.01 15.04 0.15
CA ASN A 106 0.40 15.73 -1.07
C ASN A 106 -0.86 16.38 -1.64
N ASP A 107 -0.91 17.72 -1.56
CA ASP A 107 -2.13 18.50 -1.73
C ASP A 107 -3.26 17.92 -0.85
N ASP A 108 -4.39 17.58 -1.46
CA ASP A 108 -5.55 16.98 -0.77
C ASP A 108 -5.52 15.44 -0.68
N ASN A 109 -4.37 14.80 -0.98
CA ASN A 109 -4.26 13.34 -1.00
C ASN A 109 -3.40 12.83 0.17
N VAL A 110 -3.92 11.83 0.89
CA VAL A 110 -3.14 11.07 1.87
C VAL A 110 -2.20 10.11 1.12
N VAL A 111 -0.91 10.20 1.43
CA VAL A 111 0.15 9.39 0.82
C VAL A 111 0.55 8.23 1.73
N ALA A 112 0.79 8.51 3.01
CA ALA A 112 1.19 7.54 4.02
C ALA A 112 0.77 7.97 5.43
#